data_AF-Q97VE2-F1
#
_entry.id   AF-Q97VE2-F1
#
_cell.length_a   1.000
_cell.length_b   1.000
_cell.length_c   1.000
_cell.angle_alpha   90.00
_cell.angle_beta   90.00
_cell.angle_gamma   90.00
#
_symmetry.space_group_name_H-M   'P 1'
#
loop_
_entity.id
_entity.type
_entity.pdbx_description
1 polymer ?
#
loop_
_entity_poly.entity_id
_entity_poly.type
_entity_poly.pdbx_seq_one_letter_code
_entity_poly.pdbx_strand_id
1 'polypeptide(L)'
;MPKQCPKCGYINPDDANYCSKCGYPLQYQPIISTNPPSTPSPTSPNPLQPDRLSTSFNILTKNLSIIFPPIIMLIIEVILLALFGAITAGISLISPVAFTVTALIFSIIIGIVDAIIFSITVHTTTYMARDAVMGAQLNLNNAFTNARNTLSRLYPIIAILIVLGILLGLSRSLGLGWIIMGLVGVLLYIVSAATILNRPMSLSETINWYSRAFGVDAGGAVVILIGSLLSLIPIVNIFAIPYTSILTYLMVRDIS
;
A
#
# COMPACT_ATOMS: atom_id res chain seq x y z
N MET A 1 20.59 -15.52 31.38
CA MET A 1 19.97 -16.77 30.93
C MET A 1 19.33 -16.55 29.58
N PRO A 2 19.54 -17.46 28.61
CA PRO A 2 19.07 -17.25 27.24
C PRO A 2 17.55 -17.24 27.21
N LYS A 3 16.97 -16.35 26.40
CA LYS A 3 15.53 -16.11 26.35
C LYS A 3 14.90 -16.92 25.23
N GLN A 4 14.06 -17.90 25.57
CA GLN A 4 13.29 -18.63 24.58
C GLN A 4 12.09 -17.80 24.11
N CYS A 5 11.95 -17.66 22.79
CA CYS A 5 10.84 -16.94 22.21
C CYS A 5 9.53 -17.73 22.37
N PRO A 6 8.47 -17.16 22.98
CA PRO A 6 7.19 -17.87 23.14
C PRO A 6 6.45 -18.06 21.81
N LYS A 7 6.75 -17.26 20.77
CA LYS A 7 6.08 -17.33 19.47
C LYS A 7 6.64 -18.44 18.56
N CYS A 8 7.96 -18.69 18.59
CA CYS A 8 8.61 -19.61 17.64
C CYS A 8 9.59 -20.61 18.27
N GLY A 9 9.75 -20.59 19.59
CA GLY A 9 10.62 -21.50 20.33
C GLY A 9 12.13 -21.25 20.18
N TYR A 10 12.55 -20.25 19.39
CA TYR A 10 13.97 -19.94 19.18
C TYR A 10 14.63 -19.39 20.45
N ILE A 11 15.84 -19.87 20.75
CA ILE A 11 16.64 -19.45 21.90
C ILE A 11 17.47 -18.22 21.52
N ASN A 12 17.24 -17.10 22.20
CA ASN A 12 17.92 -15.83 21.94
C ASN A 12 18.95 -15.53 23.02
N PRO A 13 19.98 -14.71 22.69
CA PRO A 13 20.91 -14.16 23.68
C PRO A 13 20.20 -13.43 24.83
N ASP A 14 20.85 -13.34 25.98
CA ASP A 14 20.30 -12.76 27.21
C ASP A 14 19.91 -11.28 27.06
N ASP A 15 20.69 -10.54 26.26
CA ASP A 15 20.53 -9.12 25.96
C ASP A 15 19.53 -8.85 24.83
N ALA A 16 18.97 -9.90 24.22
CA ALA A 16 18.00 -9.73 23.15
C ALA A 16 16.68 -9.12 23.66
N ASN A 17 16.33 -7.97 23.07
CA ASN A 17 15.04 -7.31 23.27
C ASN A 17 13.95 -7.87 22.35
N TYR A 18 14.36 -8.48 21.23
CA TYR A 18 13.49 -9.09 20.22
C TYR A 18 14.05 -10.44 19.80
N CYS A 19 13.19 -11.34 19.31
CA CYS A 19 13.62 -12.63 18.80
C CYS A 19 14.36 -12.48 17.47
N SER A 20 15.61 -12.94 17.39
CA SER A 20 16.45 -12.88 16.19
C SER A 20 15.89 -13.67 15.00
N LYS A 21 14.99 -14.63 15.24
CA LYS A 21 14.37 -15.45 14.19
C LYS A 21 13.06 -14.86 13.66
N CYS A 22 12.23 -14.25 14.51
CA CYS A 22 10.87 -13.85 14.12
C CYS A 22 10.47 -12.40 14.49
N GLY A 23 11.35 -11.65 15.15
CA GLY A 23 11.13 -10.26 15.55
C GLY A 23 10.23 -10.05 16.77
N TYR A 24 9.79 -11.11 17.46
CA TYR A 24 8.89 -10.99 18.63
C TYR A 24 9.58 -10.30 19.83
N PRO A 25 8.97 -9.30 20.48
CA PRO A 25 9.57 -8.61 21.65
C PRO A 25 9.63 -9.53 22.89
N LEU A 26 10.78 -9.60 23.55
CA LEU A 26 11.04 -10.50 24.68
C LEU A 26 10.92 -9.82 26.06
N GLN A 27 10.59 -8.52 26.11
CA GLN A 27 10.46 -7.76 27.36
C GLN A 27 8.99 -7.36 27.64
N TYR A 28 8.25 -8.24 28.32
CA TYR A 28 7.08 -7.91 29.16
C TYR A 28 6.81 -9.10 30.12
N GLN A 29 6.85 -8.87 31.44
CA GLN A 29 6.58 -9.81 32.56
C GLN A 29 5.29 -9.37 33.30
N PRO A 30 4.71 -10.11 34.27
CA PRO A 30 4.77 -11.55 34.61
C PRO A 30 3.38 -12.22 34.65
N ILE A 31 3.36 -13.55 34.61
CA ILE A 31 2.16 -14.39 34.81
C ILE A 31 1.98 -14.58 36.32
N ILE A 32 0.91 -14.04 36.92
CA ILE A 32 0.50 -14.38 38.29
C ILE A 32 -0.82 -15.14 38.18
N SER A 33 -0.75 -16.47 38.33
CA SER A 33 -1.91 -17.34 38.56
C SER A 33 -2.22 -17.39 40.06
N THR A 34 -3.43 -16.96 40.45
CA THR A 34 -4.20 -17.52 41.57
C THR A 34 -5.68 -17.13 41.37
N ASN A 35 -6.55 -18.12 41.14
CA ASN A 35 -8.02 -17.94 41.09
C ASN A 35 -8.62 -18.05 42.50
N PRO A 36 -9.70 -17.28 42.78
CA PRO A 36 -10.93 -17.87 43.33
C PRO A 36 -12.17 -17.56 42.45
N PRO A 37 -13.30 -18.28 42.63
CA PRO A 37 -14.40 -18.31 41.66
C PRO A 37 -15.25 -17.04 41.70
N SER A 38 -15.33 -16.34 40.57
CA SER A 38 -16.21 -15.19 40.37
C SER A 38 -17.20 -15.44 39.22
N THR A 39 -18.44 -15.07 39.53
CA THR A 39 -19.65 -14.93 38.73
C THR A 39 -19.42 -14.44 37.28
N PRO A 40 -20.28 -14.82 36.31
CA PRO A 40 -20.12 -14.43 34.92
C PRO A 40 -20.33 -12.92 34.78
N SER A 41 -19.22 -12.20 34.72
CA SER A 41 -19.17 -10.79 34.38
C SER A 41 -19.07 -10.64 32.86
N PRO A 42 -19.62 -9.55 32.27
CA PRO A 42 -19.64 -9.35 30.83
C PRO A 42 -18.21 -9.33 30.29
N THR A 43 -17.97 -10.05 29.20
CA THR A 43 -16.71 -10.10 28.44
C THR A 43 -16.09 -8.71 28.31
N SER A 44 -15.02 -8.48 29.06
CA SER A 44 -14.08 -7.37 28.86
C SER A 44 -13.49 -7.47 27.44
N PRO A 45 -13.34 -6.37 26.70
CA PRO A 45 -12.61 -6.37 25.44
C PRO A 45 -11.18 -6.84 25.70
N ASN A 46 -10.69 -7.66 24.79
CA ASN A 46 -9.34 -8.21 24.72
C ASN A 46 -8.27 -7.09 24.91
N PRO A 47 -7.11 -7.35 25.59
CA PRO A 47 -6.13 -6.31 25.86
C PRO A 47 -5.56 -5.72 24.57
N LEU A 48 -5.61 -4.38 24.48
CA LEU A 48 -5.03 -3.48 23.48
C LEU A 48 -4.18 -4.15 22.39
N GLN A 49 -4.82 -4.55 21.29
CA GLN A 49 -4.11 -4.64 20.02
C GLN A 49 -3.71 -3.19 19.66
N PRO A 50 -2.42 -2.88 19.40
CA PRO A 50 -1.99 -1.51 19.13
C PRO A 50 -2.81 -0.98 17.96
N ASP A 51 -3.51 0.13 18.18
CA ASP A 51 -4.37 0.74 17.17
C ASP A 51 -3.50 1.12 15.96
N ARG A 52 -3.58 0.28 14.91
CA ARG A 52 -2.76 0.42 13.71
C ARG A 52 -3.12 1.67 12.92
N LEU A 53 -4.36 2.16 13.04
CA LEU A 53 -4.81 3.35 12.35
C LEU A 53 -4.12 4.59 12.93
N SER A 54 -4.14 4.75 14.26
CA SER A 54 -3.40 5.84 14.92
C SER A 54 -1.89 5.68 14.80
N THR A 55 -1.38 4.46 14.85
CA THR A 55 0.06 4.19 14.63
C THR A 55 0.48 4.62 13.23
N SER A 56 -0.25 4.23 12.20
CA SER A 56 0.01 4.63 10.81
C SER A 56 -0.03 6.15 10.63
N PHE A 57 -1.01 6.81 11.25
CA PHE A 57 -1.14 8.26 11.21
C PHE A 57 0.01 8.99 11.93
N ASN A 58 0.42 8.49 13.10
CA ASN A 58 1.56 9.04 13.85
C ASN A 58 2.87 8.88 13.08
N ILE A 59 3.08 7.74 12.42
CA ILE A 59 4.25 7.52 11.56
C ILE A 59 4.25 8.51 10.40
N LEU A 60 3.11 8.68 9.72
CA LEU A 60 2.98 9.62 8.60
C LEU A 60 3.27 11.06 9.02
N THR A 61 2.68 11.52 10.12
CA THR A 61 2.84 12.91 10.60
C THR A 61 4.27 13.20 11.09
N LYS A 62 4.96 12.21 11.65
CA LYS A 62 6.40 12.33 12.00
C LYS A 62 7.32 12.28 10.79
N ASN A 63 6.88 11.71 9.68
CA ASN A 63 7.69 11.42 8.51
C ASN A 63 7.06 12.00 7.24
N LEU A 64 6.86 13.31 7.22
CA LEU A 64 6.21 13.99 6.09
C LEU A 64 6.94 13.80 4.76
N SER A 65 8.23 13.44 4.75
CA SER A 65 8.96 13.16 3.50
C SER A 65 8.43 11.94 2.72
N ILE A 66 7.63 11.05 3.34
CA ILE A 66 6.96 9.94 2.65
C ILE A 66 5.96 10.43 1.58
N ILE A 67 5.53 11.70 1.63
CA ILE A 67 4.65 12.29 0.62
C ILE A 67 5.37 12.69 -0.68
N PHE A 68 6.70 12.64 -0.75
CA PHE A 68 7.43 13.06 -1.97
C PHE A 68 7.11 12.22 -3.22
N PRO A 69 7.08 10.87 -3.18
CA PRO A 69 6.69 10.08 -4.35
C PRO A 69 5.34 10.47 -4.96
N PRO A 70 4.22 10.58 -4.20
CA PRO A 70 2.94 10.97 -4.80
C PRO A 70 2.89 12.43 -5.26
N ILE A 71 3.69 13.35 -4.68
CA ILE A 71 3.84 14.70 -5.24
C ILE A 71 4.50 14.64 -6.62
N ILE A 72 5.57 13.85 -6.78
CA ILE A 72 6.25 13.68 -8.07
C ILE A 72 5.28 13.06 -9.10
N MET A 73 4.53 12.03 -8.70
CA MET A 73 3.45 11.45 -9.53
C MET A 73 2.46 12.53 -9.98
N LEU A 74 1.92 13.35 -9.07
CA LEU A 74 0.98 14.41 -9.39
C LEU A 74 1.56 15.42 -10.39
N ILE A 75 2.83 15.82 -10.23
CA ILE A 75 3.48 16.74 -11.16
C ILE A 75 3.55 16.13 -12.57
N ILE A 76 3.92 14.84 -12.68
CA ILE A 76 3.99 14.16 -13.96
C ILE A 76 2.60 14.07 -14.61
N GLU A 77 1.57 13.70 -13.85
CA GLU A 77 0.18 13.64 -14.33
C GLU A 77 -0.30 14.98 -14.86
N VAL A 78 -0.07 16.08 -14.12
CA VAL A 78 -0.45 17.44 -14.55
C VAL A 78 0.26 17.83 -15.85
N ILE A 79 1.56 17.53 -15.98
CA ILE A 79 2.33 17.81 -17.18
C ILE A 79 1.79 17.02 -18.39
N LEU A 80 1.53 15.72 -18.21
CA LEU A 80 1.02 14.85 -19.28
C LEU A 80 -0.37 15.30 -19.74
N LEU A 81 -1.26 15.61 -18.79
CA LEU A 81 -2.61 16.10 -19.08
C LEU A 81 -2.56 17.43 -19.84
N ALA A 82 -1.72 18.37 -19.42
CA ALA A 82 -1.56 19.66 -20.08
C ALA A 82 -1.00 19.49 -21.51
N LEU A 83 0.04 18.67 -21.67
CA LEU A 83 0.68 18.42 -22.96
C LEU A 83 -0.28 17.76 -23.95
N PHE A 84 -0.89 16.64 -23.57
CA PHE A 84 -1.82 15.92 -24.45
C PHE A 84 -3.11 16.71 -24.69
N GLY A 85 -3.58 17.44 -23.68
CA GLY A 85 -4.72 18.36 -23.82
C GLY A 85 -4.46 19.44 -24.85
N ALA A 86 -3.30 20.11 -24.79
CA ALA A 86 -2.93 21.16 -25.74
C ALA A 86 -2.81 20.62 -27.18
N ILE A 87 -2.16 19.47 -27.38
CA ILE A 87 -2.02 18.85 -28.70
C ILE A 87 -3.40 18.47 -29.25
N THR A 88 -4.24 17.84 -28.43
CA THR A 88 -5.59 17.41 -28.84
C THR A 88 -6.48 18.62 -29.18
N ALA A 89 -6.39 19.70 -28.40
CA ALA A 89 -7.10 20.95 -28.67
C ALA A 89 -6.63 21.64 -29.96
N GLY A 90 -5.34 21.61 -30.28
CA GLY A 90 -4.85 22.11 -31.56
C GLY A 90 -5.40 21.33 -32.76
N ILE A 91 -5.45 20.00 -32.66
CA ILE A 91 -5.95 19.12 -33.72
C ILE A 91 -7.46 19.28 -33.94
N SER A 92 -8.23 19.59 -32.89
CA SER A 92 -9.68 19.81 -33.01
C SER A 92 -10.05 21.00 -33.89
N LEU A 93 -9.15 21.97 -34.04
CA LEU A 93 -9.31 23.11 -34.95
C LEU A 93 -9.12 22.73 -36.43
N ILE A 94 -8.46 21.60 -36.71
CA ILE A 94 -8.10 21.17 -38.07
C ILE A 94 -9.11 20.14 -38.57
N SER A 95 -9.42 19.11 -37.76
CA SER A 95 -10.28 18.01 -38.19
C SER A 95 -10.96 17.30 -37.00
N PRO A 96 -12.30 17.16 -36.99
CA PRO A 96 -13.02 16.39 -35.97
C PRO A 96 -12.66 14.90 -35.95
N VAL A 97 -12.34 14.34 -37.11
CA VAL A 97 -11.92 12.93 -37.23
C VAL A 97 -10.52 12.75 -36.62
N ALA A 98 -9.58 13.63 -36.96
CA ALA A 98 -8.24 13.61 -36.39
C ALA A 98 -8.28 13.79 -34.87
N PHE A 99 -9.12 14.70 -34.37
CA PHE A 99 -9.34 14.89 -32.93
C PHE A 99 -9.75 13.58 -32.24
N THR A 100 -10.73 12.87 -32.80
CA THR A 100 -11.25 11.63 -32.18
C THR A 100 -10.18 10.54 -32.16
N VAL A 101 -9.43 10.37 -33.25
CA VAL A 101 -8.34 9.38 -33.33
C VAL A 101 -7.21 9.73 -32.38
N THR A 102 -6.78 10.99 -32.32
CA THR A 102 -5.71 11.43 -31.42
C THR A 102 -6.13 11.31 -29.95
N ALA A 103 -7.35 11.72 -29.60
CA ALA A 103 -7.86 11.58 -28.24
C ALA A 103 -7.88 10.12 -27.78
N LEU A 104 -8.24 9.19 -28.68
CA LEU A 104 -8.23 7.75 -28.40
C LEU A 104 -6.81 7.22 -28.17
N ILE A 105 -5.85 7.61 -29.01
CA ILE A 105 -4.45 7.19 -28.86
C ILE A 105 -3.88 7.72 -27.53
N PHE A 106 -4.13 8.99 -27.22
CA PHE A 106 -3.65 9.59 -25.98
C PHE A 106 -4.32 9.01 -24.75
N SER A 107 -5.60 8.65 -24.79
CA SER A 107 -6.25 8.01 -23.63
C SER A 107 -5.64 6.64 -23.33
N ILE A 108 -5.27 5.87 -24.35
CA ILE A 108 -4.54 4.60 -24.20
C ILE A 108 -3.15 4.85 -23.57
N ILE A 109 -2.41 5.83 -24.10
CA ILE A 109 -1.07 6.16 -23.59
C ILE A 109 -1.14 6.61 -22.13
N ILE A 110 -2.06 7.52 -21.79
CA ILE A 110 -2.28 7.99 -20.42
C ILE A 110 -2.60 6.81 -19.51
N GLY A 111 -3.53 5.94 -19.88
CA GLY A 111 -3.90 4.78 -19.05
C GLY A 111 -2.72 3.83 -18.76
N ILE A 112 -1.84 3.60 -19.75
CA ILE A 112 -0.63 2.79 -19.57
C ILE A 112 0.37 3.51 -18.64
N VAL A 113 0.63 4.79 -18.89
CA VAL A 113 1.60 5.58 -18.14
C VAL A 113 1.16 5.73 -16.68
N ASP A 114 -0.11 6.05 -16.43
CA ASP A 114 -0.68 6.19 -15.10
C ASP A 114 -0.59 4.87 -14.32
N ALA A 115 -0.90 3.72 -14.94
CA ALA A 115 -0.78 2.42 -14.29
C ALA A 115 0.66 2.11 -13.84
N ILE A 116 1.66 2.46 -14.67
CA ILE A 116 3.08 2.26 -14.36
C ILE A 116 3.52 3.22 -13.25
N ILE A 117 3.22 4.51 -13.39
CA ILE A 117 3.60 5.54 -12.40
C ILE A 117 2.96 5.26 -11.05
N PHE A 118 1.67 4.93 -11.02
CA PHE A 118 0.95 4.55 -9.80
C PHE A 118 1.62 3.34 -9.13
N SER A 119 1.95 2.31 -9.90
CA SER A 119 2.61 1.11 -9.39
C SER A 119 3.98 1.39 -8.77
N ILE A 120 4.81 2.18 -9.46
CA ILE A 120 6.13 2.59 -8.96
C ILE A 120 5.98 3.46 -7.71
N THR A 121 5.02 4.38 -7.69
CA THR A 121 4.77 5.29 -6.58
C THR A 121 4.35 4.51 -5.34
N VAL A 122 3.33 3.65 -5.44
CA VAL A 122 2.89 2.78 -4.33
C VAL A 122 4.05 1.94 -3.81
N HIS A 123 4.84 1.32 -4.69
CA HIS A 123 5.94 0.46 -4.26
C HIS A 123 7.07 1.23 -3.59
N THR A 124 7.46 2.39 -4.14
CA THR A 124 8.45 3.30 -3.55
C THR A 124 8.01 3.79 -2.18
N THR A 125 6.77 4.24 -2.06
CA THR A 125 6.19 4.70 -0.80
C THR A 125 6.11 3.57 0.23
N THR A 126 5.91 2.32 -0.19
CA THR A 126 5.91 1.18 0.73
C THR A 126 7.33 0.87 1.25
N TYR A 127 8.39 1.06 0.45
CA TYR A 127 9.77 1.00 0.94
C TYR A 127 10.03 2.11 1.98
N MET A 128 9.60 3.34 1.70
CA MET A 128 9.72 4.43 2.66
C MET A 128 8.90 4.17 3.94
N ALA A 129 7.73 3.56 3.82
CA ALA A 129 6.91 3.15 4.96
C ALA A 129 7.64 2.12 5.84
N ARG A 130 8.29 1.12 5.22
CA ARG A 130 9.13 0.15 5.94
C ARG A 130 10.25 0.87 6.71
N ASP A 131 10.97 1.77 6.05
CA ASP A 131 12.08 2.51 6.69
C ASP A 131 11.58 3.37 7.86
N ALA A 132 10.44 4.07 7.69
CA ALA A 132 9.82 4.87 8.75
C ALA A 132 9.39 4.03 9.95
N VAL A 133 8.79 2.87 9.71
CA VAL A 133 8.35 1.94 10.76
C VAL A 133 9.55 1.37 11.53
N MET A 134 10.68 1.16 10.85
CA MET A 134 11.92 0.67 11.46
C MET A 134 12.77 1.78 12.10
N GLY A 135 12.32 3.04 12.03
CA GLY A 135 13.07 4.20 12.53
C GLY A 135 14.34 4.51 11.73
N ALA A 136 14.43 4.02 10.49
CA ALA A 136 15.54 4.30 9.59
C ALA A 136 15.38 5.68 8.92
N GLN A 137 16.50 6.25 8.45
CA GLN A 137 16.45 7.51 7.71
C GLN A 137 15.74 7.34 6.37
N LEU A 138 14.81 8.23 6.08
CA LEU A 138 14.07 8.22 4.83
C LEU A 138 14.91 8.75 3.69
N ASN A 139 15.19 7.87 2.72
CA ASN A 139 15.95 8.21 1.52
C ASN A 139 15.16 7.82 0.28
N LEU A 140 14.60 8.82 -0.41
CA LEU A 140 13.79 8.65 -1.61
C LEU A 140 14.55 7.91 -2.72
N ASN A 141 15.82 8.23 -2.94
CA ASN A 141 16.62 7.63 -4.00
C ASN A 141 16.83 6.14 -3.76
N ASN A 142 17.11 5.75 -2.52
CA ASN A 142 17.27 4.35 -2.14
C ASN A 142 15.94 3.60 -2.26
N ALA A 143 14.84 4.18 -1.74
CA ALA A 143 13.52 3.58 -1.83
C ALA A 143 13.07 3.38 -3.29
N PHE A 144 13.28 4.38 -4.15
CA PHE A 144 12.96 4.30 -5.57
C PHE A 144 13.83 3.27 -6.30
N THR A 145 15.14 3.24 -6.01
CA THR A 145 16.07 2.27 -6.60
C THR A 145 15.67 0.84 -6.22
N ASN A 146 15.35 0.61 -4.96
CA ASN A 146 14.88 -0.67 -4.47
C ASN A 146 13.55 -1.06 -5.13
N ALA A 147 12.57 -0.15 -5.15
CA ALA A 147 11.28 -0.37 -5.79
C ALA A 147 11.41 -0.73 -7.27
N ARG A 148 12.26 -0.02 -8.01
CA ARG A 148 12.54 -0.32 -9.43
C ARG A 148 13.15 -1.71 -9.59
N ASN A 149 14.10 -2.08 -8.74
CA ASN A 149 14.79 -3.37 -8.82
C ASN A 149 13.87 -4.55 -8.47
N THR A 150 12.83 -4.33 -7.66
CA THR A 150 11.83 -5.36 -7.30
C THR A 150 10.52 -5.26 -8.07
N LEU A 151 10.38 -4.29 -8.99
CA LEU A 151 9.15 -4.04 -9.74
C LEU A 151 8.69 -5.25 -10.55
N SER A 152 9.62 -6.06 -11.05
CA SER A 152 9.31 -7.29 -11.79
C SER A 152 8.50 -8.30 -10.99
N ARG A 153 8.60 -8.29 -9.65
CA ARG A 153 7.80 -9.14 -8.77
C ARG A 153 6.33 -8.73 -8.72
N LEU A 154 6.01 -7.50 -9.13
CA LEU A 154 4.66 -6.96 -9.19
C LEU A 154 4.02 -7.10 -10.59
N TYR A 155 4.74 -7.67 -11.57
CA TYR A 155 4.33 -7.71 -12.97
C TYR A 155 2.88 -8.20 -13.20
N PRO A 156 2.39 -9.28 -12.55
CA PRO A 156 1.02 -9.74 -12.78
C PRO A 156 -0.04 -8.68 -12.45
N ILE A 157 0.15 -7.91 -11.38
CA ILE A 157 -0.78 -6.86 -10.97
C ILE A 157 -0.62 -5.63 -11.86
N ILE A 158 0.61 -5.24 -12.17
CA ILE A 158 0.90 -4.12 -13.08
C ILE A 158 0.27 -4.38 -14.46
N ALA A 159 0.38 -5.60 -14.98
CA ALA A 159 -0.24 -5.98 -16.25
C ALA A 159 -1.77 -5.82 -16.22
N ILE A 160 -2.42 -6.23 -15.12
CA ILE A 160 -3.86 -6.02 -14.94
C ILE A 160 -4.20 -4.53 -14.91
N LEU A 161 -3.43 -3.73 -14.15
CA LEU A 161 -3.63 -2.27 -14.09
C LEU A 161 -3.44 -1.61 -15.45
N ILE A 162 -2.47 -2.05 -16.26
CA ILE A 162 -2.26 -1.55 -17.62
C ILE A 162 -3.46 -1.88 -18.51
N VAL A 163 -3.92 -3.14 -18.50
CA VAL A 163 -5.09 -3.55 -19.29
C VAL A 163 -6.32 -2.76 -18.89
N LEU A 164 -6.55 -2.57 -17.59
CA LEU A 164 -7.64 -1.75 -17.09
C LEU A 164 -7.47 -0.29 -17.50
N GLY A 165 -6.27 0.29 -17.37
CA GLY A 165 -5.97 1.65 -17.81
C GLY A 165 -6.30 1.87 -19.29
N ILE A 166 -5.94 0.92 -20.16
CA ILE A 166 -6.31 0.94 -21.57
C ILE A 166 -7.84 0.89 -21.74
N LEU A 167 -8.50 -0.09 -21.11
CA LEU A 167 -9.96 -0.24 -21.20
C LEU A 167 -10.70 1.00 -20.72
N LEU A 168 -10.21 1.67 -19.68
CA LEU A 168 -10.79 2.91 -19.16
C LEU A 168 -10.50 4.12 -20.03
N GLY A 169 -9.32 4.18 -20.66
CA GLY A 169 -9.04 5.17 -21.70
C GLY A 169 -10.00 5.04 -22.89
N LEU A 170 -10.44 3.82 -23.20
CA LEU A 170 -11.43 3.55 -24.25
C LEU A 170 -12.86 3.82 -23.77
N SER A 171 -13.19 3.42 -22.54
CA SER A 171 -14.53 3.56 -21.97
C SER A 171 -14.70 4.96 -21.38
N ARG A 172 -15.52 5.81 -22.01
CA ARG A 172 -15.90 7.12 -21.44
C ARG A 172 -16.68 7.03 -20.11
N SER A 173 -16.91 5.81 -19.59
CA SER A 173 -17.56 5.56 -18.30
C SER A 173 -16.58 5.68 -17.14
N LEU A 174 -16.49 6.88 -16.56
CA LEU A 174 -15.59 7.20 -15.45
C LEU A 174 -15.93 6.45 -14.14
N GLY A 175 -17.20 6.09 -13.92
CA GLY A 175 -17.68 5.60 -12.61
C GLY A 175 -17.22 4.18 -12.25
N LEU A 176 -17.63 3.17 -13.02
CA LEU A 176 -17.31 1.76 -12.69
C LEU A 176 -15.82 1.45 -12.82
N GLY A 177 -15.15 2.10 -13.76
CA GLY A 177 -13.73 1.91 -13.99
C GLY A 177 -12.86 2.28 -12.79
N TRP A 178 -13.18 3.41 -12.17
CA TRP A 178 -12.49 3.89 -10.98
C TRP A 178 -12.59 2.89 -9.82
N ILE A 179 -13.77 2.28 -9.61
CA ILE A 179 -13.97 1.27 -8.57
C ILE A 179 -13.11 0.03 -8.83
N ILE A 180 -13.11 -0.48 -10.06
CA ILE A 180 -12.33 -1.67 -10.43
C ILE A 180 -10.83 -1.41 -10.27
N MET A 181 -10.34 -0.23 -10.70
CA MET A 181 -8.96 0.18 -10.49
C MET A 181 -8.60 0.24 -9.01
N GLY A 182 -9.49 0.79 -8.18
CA GLY A 182 -9.25 0.86 -6.73
C GLY A 182 -9.18 -0.52 -6.08
N LEU A 183 -10.02 -1.47 -6.53
CA LEU A 183 -9.97 -2.85 -6.07
C LEU A 183 -8.65 -3.54 -6.44
N VAL A 184 -8.15 -3.35 -7.67
CA VAL A 184 -6.84 -3.86 -8.06
C VAL A 184 -5.71 -3.15 -7.32
N GLY A 185 -5.88 -1.86 -7.01
CA GLY A 185 -4.95 -1.10 -6.18
C GLY A 185 -4.77 -1.70 -4.78
N VAL A 186 -5.82 -2.26 -4.17
CA VAL A 186 -5.69 -2.97 -2.87
C VAL A 186 -4.69 -4.12 -2.99
N LEU A 187 -4.78 -4.89 -4.07
CA LEU A 187 -3.87 -6.00 -4.33
C LEU A 187 -2.44 -5.49 -4.52
N LEU A 188 -2.25 -4.38 -5.24
CA LEU A 188 -0.95 -3.75 -5.42
C LEU A 188 -0.32 -3.35 -4.08
N TYR A 189 -1.07 -2.71 -3.17
CA TYR A 189 -0.55 -2.35 -1.84
C TYR A 189 -0.10 -3.57 -1.05
N ILE A 190 -0.91 -4.64 -1.05
CA ILE A 190 -0.62 -5.86 -0.29
C ILE A 190 0.61 -6.57 -0.86
N VAL A 191 0.67 -6.79 -2.17
CA VAL A 191 1.81 -7.47 -2.80
C VAL A 191 3.07 -6.62 -2.70
N SER A 192 2.97 -5.29 -2.79
CA SER A 192 4.08 -4.38 -2.53
C SER A 192 4.65 -4.59 -1.12
N ALA A 193 3.80 -4.56 -0.09
CA ALA A 193 4.21 -4.78 1.30
C ALA A 193 4.80 -6.19 1.51
N ALA A 194 4.15 -7.21 0.97
CA ALA A 194 4.59 -8.59 1.07
C ALA A 194 5.95 -8.82 0.39
N THR A 195 6.16 -8.19 -0.77
CA THR A 195 7.44 -8.23 -1.50
C THR A 195 8.58 -7.61 -0.69
N ILE A 196 8.34 -6.47 -0.03
CA ILE A 196 9.32 -5.78 0.81
C ILE A 196 9.67 -6.61 2.06
N LEU A 197 8.72 -7.38 2.58
CA LEU A 197 8.92 -8.33 3.68
C LEU A 197 9.57 -9.65 3.22
N ASN A 198 10.01 -9.75 1.96
CA ASN A 198 10.54 -10.97 1.34
C ASN A 198 9.57 -12.17 1.40
N ARG A 199 8.27 -11.90 1.28
CA ARG A 199 7.19 -12.88 1.23
C ARG A 199 6.28 -12.58 0.02
N PRO A 200 6.79 -12.67 -1.22
CA PRO A 200 5.97 -12.35 -2.39
C PRO A 200 4.72 -13.23 -2.39
N MET A 201 3.56 -12.60 -2.57
CA MET A 201 2.27 -13.30 -2.65
C MET A 201 1.83 -13.37 -4.11
N SER A 202 1.31 -14.53 -4.51
CA SER A 202 0.56 -14.66 -5.76
C SER A 202 -0.79 -13.91 -5.68
N LEU A 203 -1.45 -13.75 -6.82
CA LEU A 203 -2.76 -13.06 -6.89
C LEU A 203 -3.80 -13.73 -5.98
N SER A 204 -3.88 -15.06 -6.01
CA SER A 204 -4.82 -15.83 -5.19
C SER A 204 -4.50 -15.74 -3.70
N GLU A 205 -3.22 -15.82 -3.31
CA GLU A 205 -2.80 -15.63 -1.93
C GLU A 205 -3.12 -14.24 -1.41
N THR A 206 -2.99 -13.22 -2.26
CA THR A 206 -3.30 -11.82 -1.93
C THR A 206 -4.78 -11.62 -1.66
N ILE A 207 -5.65 -12.15 -2.53
CA ILE A 207 -7.12 -12.10 -2.35
C ILE A 207 -7.52 -12.84 -1.07
N ASN A 208 -6.97 -14.04 -0.86
CA ASN A 208 -7.23 -14.83 0.35
C ASN A 208 -6.70 -14.15 1.62
N TRP A 209 -5.55 -13.48 1.54
CA TRP A 209 -5.02 -12.69 2.65
C TRP A 209 -5.95 -11.52 2.96
N TYR A 210 -6.40 -10.77 1.94
CA TYR A 210 -7.28 -9.62 2.14
C TYR A 210 -8.64 -10.02 2.73
N SER A 211 -9.22 -11.14 2.27
CA SER A 211 -10.45 -11.71 2.85
C SER A 211 -10.27 -12.04 4.33
N ARG A 212 -9.16 -12.70 4.71
CA ARG A 212 -8.86 -13.02 6.11
C ARG A 212 -8.59 -11.78 6.96
N ALA A 213 -8.04 -10.72 6.37
CA ALA A 213 -7.76 -9.47 7.08
C ALA A 213 -9.03 -8.86 7.70
N PHE A 214 -10.22 -9.03 7.08
CA PHE A 214 -11.49 -8.59 7.69
C PHE A 214 -11.83 -9.31 8.99
N GLY A 215 -11.45 -10.59 9.13
CA GLY A 215 -11.68 -11.34 10.37
C GLY A 215 -10.73 -10.97 11.51
N VAL A 216 -9.56 -10.39 11.19
CA VAL A 216 -8.53 -10.01 12.16
C VAL A 216 -8.59 -8.53 12.52
N ASP A 217 -8.79 -7.67 11.52
CA ASP A 217 -8.73 -6.22 11.62
C ASP A 217 -9.60 -5.59 10.50
N ALA A 218 -10.93 -5.69 10.66
CA ALA A 218 -11.90 -5.17 9.70
C ALA A 218 -11.70 -3.67 9.43
N GLY A 219 -11.38 -2.89 10.47
CA GLY A 219 -11.14 -1.46 10.35
C GLY A 219 -9.97 -1.17 9.43
N GLY A 220 -8.82 -1.81 9.66
CA GLY A 220 -7.66 -1.68 8.78
C GLY A 220 -7.95 -2.12 7.33
N ALA A 221 -8.65 -3.25 7.15
CA ALA A 221 -8.99 -3.77 5.83
C ALA A 221 -9.90 -2.81 5.03
N VAL A 222 -10.92 -2.23 5.67
CA VAL A 222 -11.81 -1.23 5.06
C VAL A 222 -11.03 0.04 4.72
N VAL A 223 -10.15 0.50 5.61
CA VAL A 223 -9.34 1.68 5.38
C VAL A 223 -8.36 1.49 4.22
N ILE A 224 -7.80 0.29 4.03
CA ILE A 224 -7.00 -0.03 2.84
C ILE A 224 -7.84 0.07 1.55
N LEU A 225 -9.09 -0.41 1.56
CA LEU A 225 -9.99 -0.28 0.40
C LEU A 225 -10.28 1.18 0.07
N ILE A 226 -10.71 1.95 1.07
CA ILE A 226 -11.02 3.38 0.92
C ILE A 226 -9.76 4.12 0.48
N GLY A 227 -8.63 3.86 1.14
CA GLY A 227 -7.34 4.43 0.80
C GLY A 227 -6.94 4.16 -0.64
N SER A 228 -7.09 2.92 -1.11
CA SER A 228 -6.81 2.56 -2.50
C SER A 228 -7.71 3.28 -3.52
N LEU A 229 -9.00 3.44 -3.21
CA LEU A 229 -9.92 4.23 -4.04
C LEU A 229 -9.54 5.71 -4.06
N LEU A 230 -9.27 6.29 -2.89
CA LEU A 230 -8.87 7.69 -2.76
C LEU A 230 -7.51 7.99 -3.40
N SER A 231 -6.62 7.00 -3.47
CA SER A 231 -5.33 7.11 -4.16
C SER A 231 -5.42 7.32 -5.67
N LEU A 232 -6.59 7.08 -6.26
CA LEU A 232 -6.86 7.36 -7.68
C LEU A 232 -7.37 8.78 -7.93
N ILE A 233 -7.68 9.53 -6.88
CA ILE A 233 -8.13 10.92 -6.99
C ILE A 233 -6.89 11.82 -6.89
N PRO A 234 -6.60 12.63 -7.93
CA PRO A 234 -5.49 13.58 -7.89
C PRO A 234 -5.58 14.48 -6.65
N ILE A 235 -4.44 14.93 -6.13
CA ILE A 235 -4.29 15.74 -4.91
C ILE A 235 -4.58 14.93 -3.63
N VAL A 236 -5.67 14.16 -3.59
CA VAL A 236 -5.99 13.29 -2.44
C VAL A 236 -4.96 12.17 -2.31
N ASN A 237 -4.46 11.68 -3.45
CA ASN A 237 -3.40 10.67 -3.54
C ASN A 237 -2.10 11.05 -2.79
N ILE A 238 -1.81 12.34 -2.61
CA ILE A 238 -0.66 12.85 -1.83
C ILE A 238 -0.67 12.30 -0.41
N PHE A 239 -1.85 12.16 0.20
CA PHE A 239 -2.01 11.65 1.56
C PHE A 239 -2.50 10.21 1.59
N ALA A 240 -3.38 9.83 0.66
CA ALA A 240 -3.94 8.49 0.59
C ALA A 240 -2.86 7.43 0.32
N ILE A 241 -1.92 7.69 -0.59
CA ILE A 241 -0.88 6.70 -0.94
C ILE A 241 0.04 6.42 0.26
N PRO A 242 0.66 7.43 0.91
CA PRO A 242 1.50 7.23 2.10
C PRO A 242 0.79 6.53 3.24
N TYR A 243 -0.41 6.99 3.58
CA TYR A 243 -1.17 6.43 4.69
C TYR A 243 -1.52 4.96 4.45
N THR A 244 -2.02 4.64 3.25
CA THR A 244 -2.39 3.28 2.85
C THR A 244 -1.17 2.36 2.80
N SER A 245 -0.03 2.84 2.30
CA SER A 245 1.23 2.08 2.28
C SER A 245 1.73 1.74 3.69
N ILE A 246 1.69 2.69 4.63
CA ILE A 246 2.10 2.44 6.03
C ILE A 246 1.17 1.43 6.69
N LEU A 247 -0.14 1.64 6.59
CA LEU A 247 -1.13 0.75 7.19
C LEU A 247 -1.02 -0.66 6.61
N THR A 248 -0.95 -0.78 5.29
CA THR A 248 -0.82 -2.09 4.63
C THR A 248 0.47 -2.78 5.02
N TYR A 249 1.60 -2.05 5.10
CA TYR A 249 2.86 -2.62 5.55
C TYR A 249 2.76 -3.20 6.98
N LEU A 250 2.20 -2.43 7.93
CA LEU A 250 1.99 -2.90 9.30
C LEU A 250 1.06 -4.11 9.36
N MET A 251 -0.06 -4.07 8.63
CA MET A 251 -1.02 -5.18 8.60
C MET A 251 -0.40 -6.45 8.02
N VAL A 252 0.28 -6.37 6.87
CA VAL A 252 0.94 -7.55 6.27
C VAL A 252 2.02 -8.07 7.20
N ARG A 253 2.86 -7.22 7.79
CA ARG A 253 3.93 -7.63 8.73
C ARG A 253 3.38 -8.40 9.94
N ASP A 254 2.27 -7.94 10.50
CA ASP A 254 1.76 -8.45 11.76
C ASP A 254 0.78 -9.63 11.59
N ILE A 255 0.04 -9.70 10.48
CA ILE A 255 -0.96 -10.75 10.20
C ILE A 255 -0.34 -11.97 9.48
N SER A 256 0.77 -11.79 8.74
CA SER A 256 1.43 -12.89 8.02
C SER A 256 2.44 -13.68 8.85
#